data_AF-A0AAD5JL34-F1
#
_entry.id   AF-A0AAD5JL34-F1
#
_cell.length_a   1.000
_cell.length_b   1.000
_cell.length_c   1.000
_cell.angle_alpha   90.00
_cell.angle_beta   90.00
_cell.angle_gamma   90.00
#
_symmetry.space_group_name_H-M   'P 1'
#
loop_
_entity.id
_entity.type
_entity.pdbx_description
1 polymer ?
#
loop_
_entity_poly.entity_id
_entity_poly.type
_entity_poly.pdbx_seq_one_letter_code
_entity_poly.pdbx_strand_id
1 'polypeptide(L)'
;MLSVIYTTFLMPTVLLTTALSNVKQDELPGDRNNPNDHVNDHGFDFPLQIGCPLMAPRSDGGAKSVSDLRPDDIKVVIGVGDSVMAGFGAKGIQNDRFISTKTLSESRGVSFAMGGDRDAITLPNIIHYYTPTLYGSSVGEQFFTLCFGDSFCPKGQYKKEVDVLNAAQSGARSSNLNHEIDYLLDRLDDAYSSNQIQPGDWKLLTLFVGSNDICHSCTTATSLPPPFLMNVAAAIERIRVTIRNVLVQIVGVMRVDEIFVETQNYPEYCQPFPRFTDFVLHDHECECAHTPANRTVMSTLTPQYNVGLQKIAQSYIANDSFAVTFQPLKVDIMSFPIQAIR
;
A
#
# COMPACT_ATOMS: atom_id res chain seq x y z
N MET A 1 -22.45 -21.08 16.44
CA MET A 1 -23.61 -20.76 15.57
C MET A 1 -24.04 -19.30 15.78
N LEU A 2 -23.08 -18.36 15.70
CA LEU A 2 -23.26 -16.91 15.94
C LEU A 2 -22.42 -16.04 14.98
N SER A 3 -21.73 -16.66 14.00
CA SER A 3 -20.82 -15.98 13.06
C SER A 3 -21.46 -15.65 11.70
N VAL A 4 -22.74 -16.03 11.48
CA VAL A 4 -23.42 -15.88 10.18
C VAL A 4 -24.45 -14.73 10.20
N ILE A 5 -24.69 -14.08 11.34
CA ILE A 5 -25.69 -13.02 11.49
C ILE A 5 -25.09 -11.61 11.27
N TYR A 6 -23.77 -11.45 11.37
CA TYR A 6 -23.11 -10.15 11.18
C TYR A 6 -22.91 -9.73 9.71
N THR A 7 -22.90 -10.68 8.77
CA THR A 7 -22.58 -10.42 7.36
C THR A 7 -23.76 -9.96 6.50
N THR A 8 -24.99 -9.94 7.02
CA THR A 8 -26.20 -9.68 6.20
C THR A 8 -26.95 -8.39 6.51
N PHE A 9 -26.55 -7.60 7.51
CA PHE A 9 -27.31 -6.39 7.92
C PHE A 9 -26.61 -5.04 7.75
N LEU A 10 -25.35 -4.98 7.29
CA LEU A 10 -24.65 -3.70 7.11
C LEU A 10 -24.67 -3.14 5.67
N MET A 11 -25.24 -3.87 4.70
CA MET A 11 -25.32 -3.39 3.31
C MET A 11 -26.51 -2.49 2.91
N PRO A 12 -27.63 -2.33 3.65
CA PRO A 12 -28.69 -1.41 3.22
C PRO A 12 -28.70 -0.01 3.88
N THR A 13 -27.87 0.29 4.88
CA THR A 13 -27.98 1.57 5.62
C THR A 13 -27.00 2.67 5.18
N VAL A 14 -26.12 2.40 4.22
CA VAL A 14 -25.19 3.42 3.65
C VAL A 14 -25.81 4.20 2.48
N LEU A 15 -27.03 3.86 2.06
CA LEU A 15 -27.75 4.49 0.95
C LEU A 15 -28.97 5.30 1.42
N LEU A 16 -28.82 6.25 2.34
CA LEU A 16 -29.79 7.36 2.46
C LEU A 16 -29.20 8.46 3.35
N THR A 17 -28.55 9.46 2.75
CA THR A 17 -28.65 10.90 3.08
C THR A 17 -27.46 11.65 2.50
N THR A 18 -27.66 12.33 1.37
CA THR A 18 -26.82 13.44 0.94
C THR A 18 -27.68 14.69 0.84
N ALA A 19 -27.55 15.58 1.81
CA ALA A 19 -28.09 16.93 1.70
C ALA A 19 -27.14 17.94 2.37
N LEU A 20 -26.61 18.82 1.51
CA LEU A 20 -26.26 20.22 1.74
C LEU A 20 -25.23 20.56 2.83
N SER A 21 -24.04 20.97 2.40
CA SER A 21 -23.44 22.25 2.82
C SER A 21 -22.14 22.51 2.06
N ASN A 22 -22.07 23.68 1.43
CA ASN A 22 -20.89 24.29 0.85
C ASN A 22 -19.94 24.76 1.96
N VAL A 23 -18.61 24.72 1.75
CA VAL A 23 -17.63 25.81 2.03
C VAL A 23 -16.25 25.41 1.46
N LYS A 24 -15.51 26.45 1.03
CA LYS A 24 -14.34 26.48 0.15
C LYS A 24 -13.03 26.00 0.80
N GLN A 25 -12.21 25.31 0.01
CA GLN A 25 -10.77 25.09 0.24
C GLN A 25 -10.01 26.29 -0.30
N ASP A 26 -9.28 27.01 0.55
CA ASP A 26 -8.18 27.88 0.13
C ASP A 26 -7.07 27.77 1.18
N GLU A 27 -5.82 27.84 0.68
CA GLU A 27 -4.53 27.97 1.39
C GLU A 27 -3.69 26.69 1.62
N LEU A 28 -3.02 26.25 0.55
CA LEU A 28 -1.68 25.62 0.58
C LEU A 28 -0.78 26.34 -0.46
N PRO A 29 0.53 26.49 -0.21
CA PRO A 29 1.38 27.39 -0.98
C PRO A 29 1.85 26.76 -2.31
N GLY A 30 1.63 27.47 -3.41
CA GLY A 30 2.07 27.11 -4.77
C GLY A 30 0.91 27.10 -5.75
N ASP A 31 1.02 27.84 -6.85
CA ASP A 31 0.03 27.83 -7.93
C ASP A 31 0.10 26.49 -8.70
N ARG A 32 -0.61 25.47 -8.21
CA ARG A 32 -0.70 24.14 -8.83
C ARG A 32 -1.33 24.13 -10.23
N ASN A 33 -1.70 25.29 -10.77
CA ASN A 33 -2.37 25.41 -12.06
C ASN A 33 -1.46 25.89 -13.19
N ASN A 34 -0.15 26.04 -12.99
CA ASN A 34 0.77 26.27 -14.11
C ASN A 34 1.09 24.93 -14.81
N PRO A 35 0.54 24.64 -16.00
CA PRO A 35 0.82 23.38 -16.71
C PRO A 35 2.29 23.21 -17.10
N ASN A 36 3.11 24.27 -17.00
CA ASN A 36 4.53 24.23 -17.33
C ASN A 36 5.44 23.92 -16.13
N ASP A 37 4.94 23.88 -14.88
CA ASP A 37 5.79 23.59 -13.71
C ASP A 37 6.31 22.14 -13.70
N HIS A 38 5.70 21.26 -14.50
CA HIS A 38 6.04 19.84 -14.59
C HIS A 38 6.88 19.48 -15.81
N VAL A 39 7.10 20.43 -16.72
CA VAL A 39 7.87 20.25 -17.94
C VAL A 39 9.27 20.81 -17.69
N ASN A 40 10.29 19.95 -17.69
CA ASN A 40 11.67 20.44 -17.58
C ASN A 40 12.11 21.10 -18.90
N ASP A 41 13.27 21.77 -18.89
CA ASP A 41 13.90 22.38 -20.08
C ASP A 41 14.17 21.38 -21.23
N HIS A 42 13.95 20.08 -21.00
CA HIS A 42 14.08 19.00 -21.97
C HIS A 42 12.73 18.48 -22.50
N GLY A 43 11.60 19.07 -22.12
CA GLY A 43 10.27 18.79 -22.69
C GLY A 43 9.56 17.56 -22.14
N PHE A 44 10.01 16.98 -21.02
CA PHE A 44 9.35 15.84 -20.38
C PHE A 44 8.38 16.30 -19.29
N ASP A 45 7.12 15.84 -19.35
CA ASP A 45 6.10 16.03 -18.32
C ASP A 45 6.27 14.95 -17.25
N PHE A 46 6.73 15.34 -16.06
CA PHE A 46 6.90 14.44 -14.93
C PHE A 46 5.75 14.60 -13.93
N PRO A 47 5.21 13.50 -13.39
CA PRO A 47 4.15 13.58 -12.39
C PRO A 47 4.61 14.24 -11.07
N LEU A 48 5.92 14.25 -10.79
CA LEU A 48 6.49 14.88 -9.61
C LEU A 48 7.86 15.50 -9.94
N GLN A 49 8.04 16.77 -9.62
CA GLN A 49 9.34 17.45 -9.67
C GLN A 49 10.04 17.31 -8.31
N ILE A 50 11.21 16.68 -8.28
CA ILE A 50 11.96 16.42 -7.04
C ILE A 50 13.23 17.28 -6.88
N GLY A 51 13.55 18.11 -7.88
CA GLY A 51 14.72 19.00 -7.83
C GLY A 51 16.07 18.29 -7.81
N CYS A 52 16.12 16.99 -8.15
CA CYS A 52 17.36 16.23 -8.25
C CYS A 52 17.98 16.36 -9.65
N PRO A 53 19.32 16.34 -9.79
CA PRO A 53 19.96 16.29 -11.10
C PRO A 53 19.53 15.04 -11.89
N LEU A 54 19.34 15.18 -13.21
CA LEU A 54 19.14 14.03 -14.08
C LEU A 54 20.37 13.13 -14.10
N MET A 55 20.16 11.82 -14.25
CA MET A 55 21.23 10.85 -14.35
C MET A 55 21.87 10.88 -15.74
N ALA A 56 23.18 10.69 -15.80
CA ALA A 56 23.87 10.51 -17.08
C ALA A 56 23.38 9.21 -17.75
N PRO A 57 23.03 9.23 -19.05
CA PRO A 57 22.61 8.04 -19.78
C PRO A 57 23.66 6.92 -19.68
N ARG A 58 23.20 5.66 -19.58
CA ARG A 58 24.11 4.51 -19.63
C ARG A 58 24.71 4.37 -21.02
N SER A 59 26.03 4.15 -21.07
CA SER A 59 26.76 3.88 -22.31
C SER A 59 26.77 2.40 -22.70
N ASP A 60 26.37 1.50 -21.80
CA ASP A 60 26.52 0.04 -21.93
C ASP A 60 25.22 -0.73 -22.16
N GLY A 61 24.11 -0.04 -22.45
CA GLY A 61 22.85 -0.67 -22.87
C GLY A 61 21.92 -1.13 -21.74
N GLY A 62 22.17 -0.74 -20.49
CA GLY A 62 21.30 -1.04 -19.33
C GLY A 62 22.00 -1.82 -18.23
N ALA A 63 21.35 -1.94 -17.05
CA ALA A 63 21.85 -2.77 -15.96
C ALA A 63 21.95 -4.26 -16.35
N LYS A 64 23.11 -4.87 -16.06
CA LYS A 64 23.41 -6.28 -16.39
C LYS A 64 23.02 -7.26 -15.27
N SER A 65 22.89 -6.76 -14.05
CA SER A 65 22.51 -7.55 -12.88
C SER A 65 21.73 -6.69 -11.89
N VAL A 66 21.08 -7.35 -10.94
CA VAL A 66 20.31 -6.67 -9.88
C VAL A 66 21.18 -5.75 -9.01
N SER A 67 22.48 -6.05 -8.88
CA SER A 67 23.45 -5.25 -8.13
C SER A 67 23.98 -4.02 -8.88
N ASP A 68 23.66 -3.90 -10.18
CA ASP A 68 24.04 -2.79 -11.06
C ASP A 68 22.84 -1.86 -11.35
N LEU A 69 21.71 -2.07 -10.66
CA LEU A 69 20.51 -1.28 -10.86
C LEU A 69 20.67 0.17 -10.40
N ARG A 70 20.23 1.06 -11.28
CA ARG A 70 20.00 2.48 -11.00
C ARG A 70 18.51 2.80 -11.11
N PRO A 71 18.04 3.94 -10.57
CA PRO A 71 16.65 4.37 -10.74
C PRO A 71 16.18 4.40 -12.20
N ASP A 72 17.04 4.79 -13.15
CA ASP A 72 16.72 4.86 -14.59
C ASP A 72 16.69 3.50 -15.30
N ASP A 73 17.18 2.43 -14.65
CA ASP A 73 17.09 1.06 -15.14
C ASP A 73 15.73 0.41 -14.82
N ILE A 74 15.03 0.87 -13.78
CA ILE A 74 13.73 0.33 -13.36
C ILE A 74 12.67 0.81 -14.36
N LYS A 75 12.00 -0.14 -15.03
CA LYS A 75 10.94 0.13 -16.01
C LYS A 75 9.54 -0.23 -15.50
N VAL A 76 9.46 -1.02 -14.44
CA VAL A 76 8.18 -1.49 -13.90
C VAL A 76 8.20 -1.42 -12.37
N VAL A 77 7.12 -0.91 -11.78
CA VAL A 77 6.84 -1.04 -10.33
C VAL A 77 5.69 -2.02 -10.10
N ILE A 78 5.77 -2.80 -9.02
CA ILE A 78 4.78 -3.81 -8.65
C ILE A 78 4.53 -3.74 -7.14
N GLY A 79 3.29 -3.87 -6.70
CA GLY A 79 2.92 -3.80 -5.28
C GLY A 79 2.05 -4.97 -4.85
N VAL A 80 2.36 -5.54 -3.69
CA VAL A 80 1.50 -6.47 -2.94
C VAL A 80 1.41 -6.00 -1.49
N GLY A 81 0.27 -6.16 -0.85
CA GLY A 81 0.06 -5.63 0.49
C GLY A 81 -1.37 -5.57 0.97
N ASP A 82 -1.55 -4.87 2.09
CA ASP A 82 -2.86 -4.69 2.71
C ASP A 82 -3.46 -3.29 2.44
N SER A 83 -4.45 -2.89 3.26
CA SER A 83 -5.15 -1.60 3.16
C SER A 83 -4.19 -0.40 3.13
N VAL A 84 -3.07 -0.47 3.85
CA VAL A 84 -2.11 0.63 3.93
C VAL A 84 -1.42 0.82 2.58
N MET A 85 -1.00 -0.28 1.94
CA MET A 85 -0.43 -0.26 0.59
C MET A 85 -1.48 0.11 -0.48
N ALA A 86 -2.74 -0.30 -0.30
CA ALA A 86 -3.84 0.09 -1.18
C ALA A 86 -4.19 1.59 -1.13
N GLY A 87 -3.71 2.32 -0.10
CA GLY A 87 -4.06 3.72 0.11
C GLY A 87 -5.48 3.92 0.63
N PHE A 88 -6.02 2.95 1.37
CA PHE A 88 -7.32 3.09 2.02
C PHE A 88 -7.30 4.29 2.98
N GLY A 89 -8.22 5.23 2.78
CA GLY A 89 -8.31 6.43 3.61
C GLY A 89 -7.10 7.38 3.51
N ALA A 90 -6.18 7.20 2.54
CA ALA A 90 -4.93 7.97 2.47
C ALA A 90 -5.12 9.48 2.23
N LYS A 91 -6.30 9.90 1.75
CA LYS A 91 -6.67 11.32 1.61
C LYS A 91 -7.34 11.90 2.86
N GLY A 92 -7.42 11.15 3.96
CA GLY A 92 -8.03 11.58 5.21
C GLY A 92 -9.53 11.87 5.08
N ILE A 93 -10.06 12.64 6.02
CA ILE A 93 -11.46 13.07 5.98
C ILE A 93 -11.65 14.14 4.91
N GLN A 94 -12.62 13.91 4.04
CA GLN A 94 -12.96 14.82 2.94
C GLN A 94 -14.31 15.48 3.20
N ASN A 95 -14.36 16.82 3.16
CA ASN A 95 -15.58 17.63 3.39
C ASN A 95 -16.26 17.35 4.73
N ASP A 96 -15.49 17.15 5.81
CA ASP A 96 -15.98 16.84 7.16
C ASP A 96 -16.91 15.60 7.25
N ARG A 97 -16.81 14.69 6.27
CA ARG A 97 -17.62 13.45 6.22
C ARG A 97 -16.76 12.23 6.49
N PHE A 98 -16.90 11.67 7.68
CA PHE A 98 -16.27 10.41 8.08
C PHE A 98 -16.71 9.24 7.20
N ILE A 99 -18.01 9.12 6.92
CA ILE A 99 -18.56 8.13 5.99
C ILE A 99 -18.98 8.82 4.70
N SER A 100 -18.26 8.53 3.63
CA SER A 100 -18.63 8.89 2.28
C SER A 100 -17.95 7.94 1.29
N THR A 101 -18.39 7.96 0.03
CA THR A 101 -17.69 7.24 -1.03
C THR A 101 -16.25 7.75 -1.26
N LYS A 102 -15.91 8.94 -0.75
CA LYS A 102 -14.57 9.54 -0.84
C LYS A 102 -13.66 9.21 0.33
N THR A 103 -14.21 8.77 1.46
CA THR A 103 -13.45 8.35 2.64
C THR A 103 -13.38 6.84 2.75
N LEU A 104 -14.40 6.12 2.26
CA LEU A 104 -14.41 4.68 2.04
C LEU A 104 -13.84 4.34 0.66
N SER A 105 -12.62 4.80 0.40
CA SER A 105 -11.95 4.58 -0.87
C SER A 105 -10.49 4.27 -0.68
N GLU A 106 -9.98 3.41 -1.55
CA GLU A 106 -8.56 3.20 -1.75
C GLU A 106 -8.06 4.24 -2.74
N SER A 107 -7.31 5.21 -2.23
CA SER A 107 -6.68 6.26 -3.02
C SER A 107 -5.39 5.73 -3.63
N ARG A 108 -5.56 4.78 -4.56
CA ARG A 108 -4.49 4.00 -5.19
C ARG A 108 -3.38 4.89 -5.76
N GLY A 109 -3.77 5.99 -6.41
CA GLY A 109 -2.87 6.95 -7.04
C GLY A 109 -1.98 7.76 -6.09
N VAL A 110 -2.27 7.80 -4.78
CA VAL A 110 -1.43 8.46 -3.77
C VAL A 110 -0.77 7.48 -2.79
N SER A 111 -0.89 6.17 -3.04
CA SER A 111 -0.18 5.15 -2.24
C SER A 111 1.32 5.42 -2.27
N PHE A 112 1.97 5.48 -1.10
CA PHE A 112 3.38 5.84 -1.00
C PHE A 112 4.31 4.95 -1.85
N ALA A 113 3.94 3.68 -2.06
CA ALA A 113 4.75 2.71 -2.78
C ALA A 113 4.28 2.44 -4.22
N MET A 114 3.04 2.78 -4.56
CA MET A 114 2.46 2.43 -5.87
C MET A 114 1.74 3.57 -6.61
N GLY A 115 1.54 4.71 -5.98
CA GLY A 115 0.79 5.83 -6.56
C GLY A 115 1.52 6.55 -7.68
N GLY A 116 0.79 6.93 -8.73
CA GLY A 116 1.25 7.70 -9.88
C GLY A 116 0.43 8.97 -10.15
N ASP A 117 -0.42 9.40 -9.21
CA ASP A 117 -1.15 10.68 -9.34
C ASP A 117 -0.16 11.85 -9.36
N ARG A 118 -0.49 12.90 -10.10
CA ARG A 118 0.31 14.12 -10.14
C ARG A 118 0.51 14.70 -8.74
N ASP A 119 1.72 15.22 -8.51
CA ASP A 119 2.20 15.82 -7.25
C ASP A 119 2.23 14.88 -6.03
N ALA A 120 1.88 13.61 -6.19
CA ALA A 120 1.97 12.65 -5.10
C ALA A 120 3.44 12.30 -4.85
N ILE A 121 3.91 12.46 -3.61
CA ILE A 121 5.26 12.05 -3.22
C ILE A 121 5.24 10.55 -2.95
N THR A 122 5.47 9.79 -4.01
CA THR A 122 5.44 8.33 -4.00
C THR A 122 6.72 7.77 -4.61
N LEU A 123 7.06 6.54 -4.24
CA LEU A 123 8.19 5.83 -4.82
C LEU A 123 8.10 5.76 -6.36
N PRO A 124 6.95 5.43 -6.99
CA PRO A 124 6.86 5.43 -8.45
C PRO A 124 7.03 6.80 -9.09
N ASN A 125 6.50 7.87 -8.49
CA ASN A 125 6.69 9.22 -9.03
C ASN A 125 8.14 9.69 -8.94
N ILE A 126 8.85 9.32 -7.87
CA ILE A 126 10.30 9.56 -7.74
C ILE A 126 11.06 8.77 -8.82
N ILE A 127 10.66 7.53 -9.13
CA ILE A 127 11.29 6.74 -10.20
C ILE A 127 10.93 7.28 -11.58
N HIS A 128 9.69 7.74 -11.81
CA HIS A 128 9.24 8.36 -13.06
C HIS A 128 10.11 9.55 -13.47
N TYR A 129 10.63 10.29 -12.48
CA TYR A 129 11.59 11.37 -12.71
C TYR A 129 12.84 10.90 -13.48
N TYR A 130 13.28 9.66 -13.26
CA TYR A 130 14.43 9.05 -13.92
C TYR A 130 14.05 8.14 -15.09
N THR A 131 12.84 7.57 -15.07
CA THR A 131 12.28 6.72 -16.12
C THR A 131 10.92 7.25 -16.58
N PRO A 132 10.86 8.12 -17.60
CA PRO A 132 9.59 8.68 -18.10
C PRO A 132 8.58 7.62 -18.56
N THR A 133 9.07 6.45 -18.99
CA THR A 133 8.25 5.33 -19.49
C THR A 133 7.93 4.29 -18.40
N LEU A 134 8.02 4.63 -17.12
CA LEU A 134 7.75 3.70 -16.03
C LEU A 134 6.30 3.17 -16.14
N TYR A 135 6.15 1.86 -16.01
CA TYR A 135 4.85 1.18 -16.02
C TYR A 135 4.52 0.60 -14.63
N GLY A 136 3.24 0.48 -14.32
CA GLY A 136 2.76 -0.22 -13.13
C GLY A 136 2.21 0.67 -12.01
N SER A 137 2.47 1.98 -12.06
CA SER A 137 1.94 2.96 -11.10
C SER A 137 0.41 3.00 -11.15
N SER A 138 -0.23 2.94 -9.99
CA SER A 138 -1.68 3.11 -9.86
C SER A 138 -2.09 4.58 -10.05
N VAL A 139 -3.33 4.82 -10.44
CA VAL A 139 -3.88 6.17 -10.63
C VAL A 139 -5.28 6.30 -10.04
N GLY A 140 -5.60 7.49 -9.54
CA GLY A 140 -6.92 7.83 -9.00
C GLY A 140 -7.30 7.02 -7.77
N GLU A 141 -8.59 6.75 -7.65
CA GLU A 141 -9.17 6.10 -6.49
C GLU A 141 -10.30 5.16 -6.89
N GLN A 142 -10.59 4.19 -6.02
CA GLN A 142 -11.77 3.35 -6.14
C GLN A 142 -12.40 3.11 -4.79
N PHE A 143 -13.67 2.67 -4.81
CA PHE A 143 -14.30 2.14 -3.60
C PHE A 143 -13.45 1.00 -3.04
N PHE A 144 -13.34 0.95 -1.71
CA PHE A 144 -12.43 0.00 -1.06
C PHE A 144 -12.73 -1.44 -1.46
N THR A 145 -11.65 -2.21 -1.65
CA THR A 145 -11.73 -3.66 -1.79
C THR A 145 -11.87 -4.31 -0.42
N LEU A 146 -12.34 -5.55 -0.39
CA LEU A 146 -12.44 -6.33 0.83
C LEU A 146 -11.71 -7.65 0.63
N CYS A 147 -10.88 -8.03 1.59
CA CYS A 147 -10.48 -9.40 1.79
C CYS A 147 -10.65 -9.77 3.26
N PHE A 148 -11.16 -10.98 3.52
CA PHE A 148 -11.49 -11.46 4.86
C PHE A 148 -10.46 -12.48 5.37
N GLY A 149 -9.17 -12.15 5.25
CA GLY A 149 -8.08 -13.00 5.75
C GLY A 149 -8.22 -14.47 5.31
N ASP A 150 -8.32 -15.38 6.27
CA ASP A 150 -8.40 -16.84 6.02
C ASP A 150 -9.74 -17.29 5.41
N SER A 151 -10.74 -16.41 5.36
CA SER A 151 -12.07 -16.77 4.89
C SER A 151 -12.15 -16.75 3.36
N PHE A 152 -12.08 -15.56 2.76
CA PHE A 152 -12.07 -15.38 1.31
C PHE A 152 -11.72 -13.94 0.92
N CYS A 153 -11.14 -13.75 -0.26
CA CYS A 153 -11.11 -12.46 -0.95
C CYS A 153 -12.12 -12.49 -2.12
N PRO A 154 -13.19 -11.67 -2.12
CA PRO A 154 -14.10 -11.58 -3.26
C PRO A 154 -13.38 -11.26 -4.58
N LYS A 155 -13.76 -11.99 -5.64
CA LYS A 155 -13.25 -11.76 -7.00
C LYS A 155 -13.92 -10.54 -7.65
N GLY A 156 -13.26 -9.96 -8.66
CA GLY A 156 -13.83 -8.89 -9.49
C GLY A 156 -13.78 -7.49 -8.85
N GLN A 157 -13.00 -7.32 -7.78
CA GLN A 157 -12.83 -6.04 -7.11
C GLN A 157 -11.72 -5.18 -7.73
N TYR A 158 -10.73 -5.80 -8.37
CA TYR A 158 -9.67 -5.09 -9.07
C TYR A 158 -10.19 -4.35 -10.31
N LYS A 159 -9.68 -3.13 -10.52
CA LYS A 159 -9.90 -2.31 -11.70
C LYS A 159 -8.56 -2.03 -12.34
N LYS A 160 -8.24 -2.74 -13.43
CA LYS A 160 -6.92 -2.66 -14.08
C LYS A 160 -6.52 -1.23 -14.48
N GLU A 161 -7.48 -0.37 -14.78
CA GLU A 161 -7.25 1.04 -15.15
C GLU A 161 -6.85 1.93 -13.95
N VAL A 162 -7.13 1.49 -12.72
CA VAL A 162 -6.84 2.21 -11.47
C VAL A 162 -5.68 1.53 -10.74
N ASP A 163 -5.75 0.22 -10.57
CA ASP A 163 -4.80 -0.57 -9.80
C ASP A 163 -3.48 -0.77 -10.55
N VAL A 164 -3.55 -0.99 -11.87
CA VAL A 164 -2.41 -1.33 -12.72
C VAL A 164 -1.65 -2.52 -12.13
N LEU A 165 -0.48 -2.34 -11.52
CA LEU A 165 0.31 -3.40 -10.86
C LEU A 165 0.32 -3.30 -9.33
N ASN A 166 -0.63 -2.59 -8.72
CA ASN A 166 -0.87 -2.62 -7.28
C ASN A 166 -1.96 -3.64 -6.94
N ALA A 167 -1.54 -4.80 -6.47
CA ALA A 167 -2.43 -5.89 -6.10
C ALA A 167 -2.91 -5.85 -4.66
N ALA A 168 -2.48 -4.88 -3.85
CA ALA A 168 -2.83 -4.81 -2.44
C ALA A 168 -4.35 -4.73 -2.24
N GLN A 169 -4.87 -5.29 -1.15
CA GLN A 169 -6.30 -5.25 -0.86
C GLN A 169 -6.57 -4.95 0.62
N SER A 170 -7.59 -4.14 0.89
CA SER A 170 -7.98 -3.85 2.27
C SER A 170 -8.47 -5.12 2.97
N GLY A 171 -7.99 -5.37 4.19
CA GLY A 171 -8.26 -6.58 4.96
C GLY A 171 -7.41 -7.81 4.58
N ALA A 172 -6.58 -7.73 3.53
CA ALA A 172 -5.66 -8.82 3.19
C ALA A 172 -4.64 -9.08 4.30
N ARG A 173 -4.35 -10.35 4.55
CA ARG A 173 -3.27 -10.82 5.43
C ARG A 173 -2.23 -11.53 4.60
N SER A 174 -1.12 -11.90 5.24
CA SER A 174 -0.05 -12.69 4.59
C SER A 174 -0.54 -13.95 3.87
N SER A 175 -1.59 -14.62 4.37
CA SER A 175 -2.20 -15.81 3.74
C SER A 175 -2.84 -15.52 2.38
N ASN A 176 -3.12 -14.25 2.07
CA ASN A 176 -3.75 -13.81 0.84
C ASN A 176 -2.76 -13.40 -0.26
N LEU A 177 -1.44 -13.33 0.01
CA LEU A 177 -0.45 -12.88 -0.97
C LEU A 177 -0.50 -13.67 -2.30
N ASN A 178 -0.85 -14.95 -2.26
CA ASN A 178 -1.01 -15.74 -3.49
C ASN A 178 -2.18 -15.26 -4.37
N HIS A 179 -3.27 -14.78 -3.77
CA HIS A 179 -4.40 -14.19 -4.49
C HIS A 179 -3.96 -12.92 -5.22
N GLU A 180 -3.16 -12.09 -4.56
CA GLU A 180 -2.61 -10.87 -5.14
C GLU A 180 -1.63 -11.17 -6.28
N ILE A 181 -0.78 -12.20 -6.11
CA ILE A 181 0.15 -12.64 -7.16
C ILE A 181 -0.61 -13.18 -8.38
N ASP A 182 -1.75 -13.88 -8.21
CA ASP A 182 -2.57 -14.31 -9.34
C ASP A 182 -3.00 -13.12 -10.21
N TYR A 183 -3.49 -12.03 -9.58
CA TYR A 183 -3.84 -10.81 -10.29
C TYR A 183 -2.63 -10.20 -11.01
N LEU A 184 -1.46 -10.14 -10.36
CA LEU A 184 -0.25 -9.58 -10.97
C LEU A 184 0.21 -10.36 -12.20
N LEU A 185 0.18 -11.69 -12.15
CA LEU A 185 0.60 -12.52 -13.28
C LEU A 185 -0.32 -12.27 -14.49
N ASP A 186 -1.64 -12.22 -14.28
CA ASP A 186 -2.58 -11.88 -15.35
C ASP A 186 -2.29 -10.49 -15.96
N ARG A 187 -1.98 -9.48 -15.13
CA ARG A 187 -1.69 -8.12 -15.61
C ARG A 187 -0.33 -8.01 -16.31
N LEU A 188 0.67 -8.75 -15.85
CA LEU A 188 1.97 -8.82 -16.50
C LEU A 188 1.84 -9.50 -17.87
N ASP A 189 1.08 -10.58 -17.96
CA ASP A 189 0.82 -11.27 -19.23
C ASP A 189 0.09 -10.37 -20.24
N ASP A 190 -0.91 -9.59 -19.78
CA ASP A 190 -1.58 -8.57 -20.60
C ASP A 190 -0.57 -7.51 -21.10
N ALA A 191 0.31 -7.03 -20.23
CA ALA A 191 1.30 -5.99 -20.55
C ALA A 191 2.40 -6.49 -21.50
N TYR A 192 2.84 -7.75 -21.37
CA TYR A 192 3.74 -8.39 -22.32
C TYR A 192 3.07 -8.58 -23.69
N SER A 193 1.83 -9.07 -23.69
CA SER A 193 1.08 -9.36 -24.92
C SER A 193 0.76 -8.10 -25.73
N SER A 194 0.57 -6.97 -25.04
CA SER A 194 0.35 -5.66 -25.66
C SER A 194 1.64 -4.87 -25.93
N ASN A 195 2.81 -5.47 -25.66
CA ASN A 195 4.13 -4.86 -25.85
C ASN A 195 4.31 -3.53 -25.08
N GLN A 196 3.64 -3.39 -23.92
CA GLN A 196 3.83 -2.26 -23.01
C GLN A 196 5.16 -2.37 -22.26
N ILE A 197 5.54 -3.59 -21.90
CA ILE A 197 6.79 -3.94 -21.22
C ILE A 197 7.35 -5.24 -21.81
N GLN A 198 8.61 -5.53 -21.55
CA GLN A 198 9.28 -6.77 -21.94
C GLN A 198 9.57 -7.68 -20.73
N PRO A 199 9.62 -9.00 -20.89
CA PRO A 199 10.00 -9.90 -19.79
C PRO A 199 11.36 -9.58 -19.16
N GLY A 200 12.31 -9.05 -19.96
CA GLY A 200 13.64 -8.64 -19.52
C GLY A 200 13.72 -7.27 -18.83
N ASP A 201 12.64 -6.49 -18.83
CA ASP A 201 12.62 -5.19 -18.16
C ASP A 201 12.80 -5.35 -16.65
N TRP A 202 13.58 -4.48 -16.03
CA TRP A 202 13.79 -4.51 -14.58
C TRP A 202 12.55 -4.03 -13.83
N LYS A 203 12.13 -4.84 -12.85
CA LYS A 203 10.96 -4.62 -12.01
C LYS A 203 11.38 -4.38 -10.57
N LEU A 204 10.85 -3.33 -9.96
CA LEU A 204 10.88 -3.14 -8.51
C LEU A 204 9.55 -3.62 -7.92
N LEU A 205 9.59 -4.62 -7.05
CA LEU A 205 8.40 -5.12 -6.36
C LEU A 205 8.46 -4.73 -4.88
N THR A 206 7.48 -3.97 -4.42
CA THR A 206 7.32 -3.62 -3.01
C THR A 206 6.30 -4.53 -2.34
N LEU A 207 6.75 -5.27 -1.33
CA LEU A 207 5.90 -6.10 -0.47
C LEU A 207 5.72 -5.38 0.87
N PHE A 208 4.49 -4.97 1.17
CA PHE A 208 4.15 -4.33 2.44
C PHE A 208 2.82 -4.87 2.97
N VAL A 209 2.93 -5.91 3.80
CA VAL A 209 1.79 -6.60 4.43
C VAL A 209 2.12 -6.89 5.88
N GLY A 210 1.09 -6.94 6.71
CA GLY A 210 1.20 -7.43 8.09
C GLY A 210 0.45 -6.58 9.10
N SER A 211 -0.15 -5.46 8.67
CA SER A 211 -1.00 -4.63 9.53
C SER A 211 -2.21 -5.45 9.98
N ASN A 212 -2.85 -6.18 9.06
CA ASN A 212 -3.97 -7.04 9.41
C ASN A 212 -3.54 -8.29 10.20
N ASP A 213 -2.34 -8.85 9.94
CA ASP A 213 -1.80 -9.95 10.74
C ASP A 213 -1.57 -9.52 12.19
N ILE A 214 -0.90 -8.37 12.43
CA ILE A 214 -0.69 -7.89 13.80
C ILE A 214 -2.01 -7.54 14.49
N CYS A 215 -2.98 -6.99 13.76
CA CYS A 215 -4.32 -6.68 14.25
C CYS A 215 -5.16 -7.90 14.65
N HIS A 216 -4.80 -9.10 14.20
CA HIS A 216 -5.47 -10.35 14.56
C HIS A 216 -4.58 -11.25 15.44
N SER A 217 -3.40 -10.79 15.85
CA SER A 217 -2.38 -11.63 16.48
C SER A 217 -2.75 -12.19 17.86
N CYS A 218 -3.69 -11.58 18.58
CA CYS A 218 -4.20 -12.10 19.85
C CYS A 218 -5.42 -13.03 19.71
N THR A 219 -6.05 -13.09 18.54
CA THR A 219 -7.28 -13.89 18.32
C THR A 219 -7.11 -14.98 17.27
N THR A 220 -6.10 -14.85 16.40
CA THR A 220 -5.94 -15.72 15.23
C THR A 220 -4.52 -16.29 15.14
N ALA A 221 -4.39 -17.61 15.30
CA ALA A 221 -3.10 -18.30 15.30
C ALA A 221 -2.34 -18.22 13.96
N THR A 222 -3.06 -18.17 12.83
CA THR A 222 -2.49 -17.98 11.48
C THR A 222 -1.94 -16.56 11.27
N SER A 223 -2.23 -15.64 12.18
CA SER A 223 -1.68 -14.28 12.24
C SER A 223 -0.62 -14.15 13.33
N LEU A 224 0.12 -15.21 13.62
CA LEU A 224 1.32 -15.17 14.45
C LEU A 224 2.58 -15.12 13.56
N PRO A 225 3.75 -14.73 14.11
CA PRO A 225 4.96 -14.60 13.30
C PRO A 225 5.31 -15.85 12.48
N PRO A 226 5.26 -17.11 12.99
CA PRO A 226 5.69 -18.25 12.18
C PRO A 226 4.82 -18.48 10.92
N PRO A 227 3.48 -18.56 10.99
CA PRO A 227 2.65 -18.65 9.78
C PRO A 227 2.80 -17.45 8.83
N PHE A 228 2.86 -16.22 9.37
CA PHE A 228 3.10 -15.02 8.58
C PHE A 228 4.38 -15.12 7.75
N LEU A 229 5.49 -15.48 8.40
CA LEU A 229 6.79 -15.58 7.75
C LEU A 229 6.82 -16.70 6.71
N MET A 230 6.13 -17.82 6.95
CA MET A 230 5.98 -18.88 5.96
C MET A 230 5.23 -18.40 4.71
N ASN A 231 4.14 -17.66 4.89
CA ASN A 231 3.36 -17.11 3.78
C ASN A 231 4.17 -16.10 2.95
N VAL A 232 4.89 -15.19 3.62
CA VAL A 232 5.76 -14.21 2.94
C VAL A 232 6.89 -14.91 2.17
N ALA A 233 7.56 -15.89 2.78
CA ALA A 233 8.60 -16.65 2.10
C ALA A 233 8.06 -17.41 0.87
N ALA A 234 6.89 -18.02 0.98
CA ALA A 234 6.24 -18.70 -0.14
C ALA A 234 5.85 -17.73 -1.28
N ALA A 235 5.37 -16.54 -0.95
CA ALA A 235 5.04 -15.50 -1.91
C ALA A 235 6.29 -15.01 -2.67
N ILE A 236 7.39 -14.74 -1.96
CA ILE A 236 8.66 -14.32 -2.57
C ILE A 236 9.22 -15.42 -3.47
N GLU A 237 9.15 -16.68 -3.03
CA GLU A 237 9.60 -17.81 -3.85
C GLU A 237 8.77 -17.94 -5.13
N ARG A 238 7.45 -17.75 -5.03
CA ARG A 238 6.57 -17.73 -6.20
C ARG A 238 6.93 -16.60 -7.16
N ILE A 239 7.16 -15.39 -6.66
CA ILE A 239 7.62 -14.24 -7.46
C ILE A 239 8.94 -14.58 -8.17
N ARG A 240 9.91 -15.14 -7.44
CA ARG A 240 11.24 -15.49 -7.96
C ARG A 240 11.18 -16.42 -9.16
N VAL A 241 10.28 -17.40 -9.15
CA VAL A 241 10.18 -18.41 -10.22
C VAL A 241 9.25 -17.99 -11.37
N THR A 242 8.37 -17.01 -11.16
CA THR A 242 7.37 -16.59 -12.16
C THR A 242 7.70 -15.27 -12.85
N ILE A 243 8.39 -14.35 -12.17
CA ILE A 243 8.68 -13.01 -12.67
C ILE A 243 10.20 -12.86 -12.83
N ARG A 244 10.64 -12.48 -14.04
CA ARG A 244 12.07 -12.29 -14.35
C ARG A 244 12.52 -10.86 -14.05
N ASN A 245 13.80 -10.70 -13.68
CA ASN A 245 14.47 -9.41 -13.47
C ASN A 245 13.76 -8.57 -12.41
N VAL A 246 13.75 -9.07 -11.17
CA VAL A 246 12.99 -8.47 -10.07
C VAL A 246 13.90 -8.15 -8.88
N LEU A 247 13.86 -6.90 -8.43
CA LEU A 247 14.31 -6.50 -7.12
C LEU A 247 13.09 -6.46 -6.19
N VAL A 248 13.03 -7.36 -5.22
CA VAL A 248 11.98 -7.36 -4.19
C VAL A 248 12.45 -6.51 -3.00
N GLN A 249 11.64 -5.52 -2.62
CA GLN A 249 11.79 -4.76 -1.40
C GLN A 249 10.68 -5.14 -0.42
N ILE A 250 11.07 -5.75 0.69
CA ILE A 250 10.18 -6.03 1.82
C ILE A 250 10.19 -4.80 2.72
N VAL A 251 9.03 -4.19 2.94
CA VAL A 251 8.86 -3.13 3.94
C VAL A 251 8.48 -3.77 5.27
N GLY A 252 9.15 -3.37 6.34
CA GLY A 252 8.87 -3.86 7.70
C GLY A 252 7.46 -3.51 8.17
N VAL A 253 6.86 -4.42 8.94
CA VAL A 253 5.56 -4.23 9.59
C VAL A 253 5.61 -3.01 10.51
N MET A 254 4.61 -2.15 10.35
CA MET A 254 4.43 -0.92 11.13
C MET A 254 3.99 -1.21 12.58
N ARG A 255 4.30 -0.28 13.50
CA ARG A 255 3.84 -0.33 14.89
C ARG A 255 2.41 0.18 15.01
N VAL A 256 1.45 -0.63 14.55
CA VAL A 256 0.02 -0.29 14.65
C VAL A 256 -0.38 -0.02 16.11
N ASP A 257 0.22 -0.73 17.06
CA ASP A 257 0.00 -0.53 18.49
C ASP A 257 0.28 0.92 18.96
N GLU A 258 1.29 1.59 18.38
CA GLU A 258 1.65 2.97 18.73
C GLU A 258 0.59 3.97 18.22
N ILE A 259 -0.04 3.72 17.07
CA ILE A 259 -1.15 4.56 16.56
C ILE A 259 -2.30 4.61 17.58
N PHE A 260 -2.66 3.47 18.15
CA PHE A 260 -3.74 3.37 19.14
C PHE A 260 -3.38 4.04 20.47
N VAL A 261 -2.10 4.01 20.87
CA VAL A 261 -1.65 4.70 22.08
C VAL A 261 -1.70 6.21 21.87
N GLU A 262 -1.28 6.70 20.71
CA GLU A 262 -1.22 8.14 20.45
C GLU A 262 -2.57 8.80 20.30
N THR A 263 -3.48 8.12 19.61
CA THR A 263 -4.83 8.64 19.36
C THR A 263 -5.69 8.69 20.63
N GLN A 264 -5.33 7.97 21.71
CA GLN A 264 -6.06 8.01 22.99
C GLN A 264 -6.09 9.39 23.66
N ASN A 265 -5.05 10.19 23.45
CA ASN A 265 -4.98 11.54 24.01
C ASN A 265 -5.85 12.56 23.23
N TYR A 266 -6.45 12.14 22.12
CA TYR A 266 -7.24 12.98 21.23
C TYR A 266 -8.66 12.39 21.12
N PRO A 267 -9.51 12.55 22.16
CA PRO A 267 -10.84 11.96 22.13
C PRO A 267 -11.67 12.46 20.95
N GLU A 268 -11.48 13.70 20.49
CA GLU A 268 -12.15 14.28 19.30
C GLU A 268 -11.71 13.67 17.95
N TYR A 269 -10.65 12.86 17.96
CA TYR A 269 -10.09 12.22 16.78
C TYR A 269 -10.83 10.91 16.44
N CYS A 270 -10.86 9.95 17.38
CA CYS A 270 -11.62 8.70 17.25
C CYS A 270 -13.06 8.88 17.74
N GLN A 271 -13.90 9.50 16.91
CA GLN A 271 -15.31 9.73 17.25
C GLN A 271 -16.22 8.62 16.68
N PRO A 272 -17.29 8.23 17.40
CA PRO A 272 -18.30 7.35 16.85
C PRO A 272 -19.00 8.02 15.67
N PHE A 273 -19.55 7.22 14.76
CA PHE A 273 -20.23 7.78 13.60
C PHE A 273 -21.39 8.70 14.00
N PRO A 274 -21.48 9.93 13.45
CA PRO A 274 -22.51 10.87 13.84
C PRO A 274 -23.91 10.29 13.66
N ARG A 275 -24.75 10.54 14.68
CA ARG A 275 -26.21 10.44 14.71
C ARG A 275 -26.87 9.12 15.08
N PHE A 276 -26.30 7.91 15.10
CA PHE A 276 -27.12 6.72 15.46
C PHE A 276 -26.39 5.50 16.07
N THR A 277 -25.08 5.57 16.35
CA THR A 277 -24.35 4.41 16.90
C THR A 277 -23.25 4.86 17.86
N ASP A 278 -22.86 3.97 18.77
CA ASP A 278 -21.60 4.00 19.54
C ASP A 278 -20.45 3.32 18.78
N PHE A 279 -20.66 3.02 17.50
CA PHE A 279 -19.68 2.36 16.63
C PHE A 279 -18.53 3.31 16.32
N VAL A 280 -17.35 2.97 16.83
CA VAL A 280 -16.08 3.62 16.53
C VAL A 280 -15.33 2.69 15.57
N LEU A 281 -15.14 3.10 14.30
CA LEU A 281 -14.52 2.24 13.27
C LEU A 281 -13.14 1.73 13.69
N HIS A 282 -12.37 2.57 14.36
CA HIS A 282 -11.08 2.25 14.95
C HIS A 282 -11.12 1.03 15.88
N ASP A 283 -12.23 0.82 16.59
CA ASP A 283 -12.48 -0.35 17.45
C ASP A 283 -12.96 -1.58 16.63
N HIS A 284 -12.83 -1.59 15.32
CA HIS A 284 -13.26 -2.76 14.53
C HIS A 284 -12.27 -3.09 13.42
N GLU A 285 -11.44 -2.14 13.01
CA GLU A 285 -10.35 -2.38 12.05
C GLU A 285 -9.21 -3.22 12.64
N CYS A 286 -8.92 -3.06 13.94
CA CYS A 286 -7.81 -3.74 14.59
C CYS A 286 -8.21 -4.35 15.94
N GLU A 287 -8.85 -5.52 15.90
CA GLU A 287 -9.37 -6.23 17.08
C GLU A 287 -8.36 -6.34 18.24
N CYS A 288 -7.08 -6.52 17.92
CA CYS A 288 -6.04 -6.67 18.93
C CYS A 288 -5.61 -5.38 19.63
N ALA A 289 -6.01 -4.21 19.16
CA ALA A 289 -5.48 -2.96 19.68
C ALA A 289 -6.32 -2.33 20.81
N HIS A 290 -7.46 -2.92 21.17
CA HIS A 290 -8.44 -2.30 22.05
C HIS A 290 -8.04 -2.24 23.52
N THR A 291 -7.47 -3.32 24.04
CA THR A 291 -7.11 -3.40 25.46
C THR A 291 -5.61 -3.16 25.65
N PRO A 292 -5.18 -2.56 26.78
CA PRO A 292 -3.75 -2.44 27.09
C PRO A 292 -3.01 -3.79 27.09
N ALA A 293 -3.70 -4.86 27.50
CA ALA A 293 -3.16 -6.22 27.48
C ALA A 293 -2.89 -6.70 26.05
N ASN A 294 -3.85 -6.54 25.14
CA ASN A 294 -3.68 -6.97 23.75
C ASN A 294 -2.69 -6.08 22.97
N ARG A 295 -2.63 -4.76 23.26
CA ARG A 295 -1.56 -3.90 22.72
C ARG A 295 -0.17 -4.33 23.15
N THR A 296 -0.01 -4.84 24.38
CA THR A 296 1.25 -5.45 24.83
C THR A 296 1.61 -6.70 24.01
N VAL A 297 0.61 -7.50 23.59
CA VAL A 297 0.84 -8.63 22.68
C VAL A 297 1.35 -8.13 21.33
N MET A 298 0.68 -7.13 20.73
CA MET A 298 1.10 -6.53 19.47
C MET A 298 2.53 -5.97 19.56
N SER A 299 2.83 -5.16 20.57
CA SER A 299 4.16 -4.55 20.74
C SER A 299 5.28 -5.58 20.96
N THR A 300 4.96 -6.71 21.59
CA THR A 300 5.88 -7.84 21.80
C THR A 300 6.12 -8.63 20.51
N LEU A 301 5.09 -8.75 19.65
CA LEU A 301 5.16 -9.55 18.43
C LEU A 301 5.76 -8.78 17.25
N THR A 302 5.48 -7.49 17.07
CA THR A 302 5.97 -6.71 15.90
C THR A 302 7.49 -6.80 15.68
N PRO A 303 8.36 -6.75 16.71
CA PRO A 303 9.79 -6.99 16.51
C PRO A 303 10.11 -8.37 15.94
N GLN A 304 9.36 -9.42 16.29
CA GLN A 304 9.55 -10.78 15.80
C GLN A 304 9.17 -10.90 14.33
N TYR A 305 8.09 -10.24 13.90
CA TYR A 305 7.73 -10.08 12.49
C TYR A 305 8.88 -9.47 11.70
N ASN A 306 9.38 -8.31 12.13
CA ASN A 306 10.42 -7.56 11.41
C ASN A 306 11.77 -8.28 11.39
N VAL A 307 12.18 -8.90 12.50
CA VAL A 307 13.40 -9.74 12.53
C VAL A 307 13.25 -10.93 11.59
N GLY A 308 12.07 -11.55 11.54
CA GLY A 308 11.78 -12.64 10.61
C GLY A 308 11.85 -12.20 9.15
N LEU A 309 11.22 -11.09 8.79
CA LEU A 309 11.27 -10.52 7.44
C LEU A 309 12.70 -10.18 7.00
N GLN A 310 13.50 -9.61 7.90
CA GLN A 310 14.91 -9.35 7.65
C GLN A 310 15.69 -10.66 7.38
N LYS A 311 15.43 -11.72 8.16
CA LYS A 311 16.06 -13.03 7.94
C LYS A 311 15.63 -13.66 6.62
N ILE A 312 14.36 -13.51 6.22
CA ILE A 312 13.88 -13.96 4.91
C ILE A 312 14.67 -13.25 3.81
N ALA A 313 14.76 -11.92 3.83
CA ALA A 313 15.52 -11.17 2.82
C ALA A 313 16.99 -11.63 2.74
N GLN A 314 17.64 -11.83 3.89
CA GLN A 314 19.03 -12.31 3.98
C GLN A 314 19.22 -13.75 3.48
N SER A 315 18.17 -14.57 3.46
CA SER A 315 18.25 -15.96 2.98
C SER A 315 18.31 -16.06 1.45
N TYR A 316 17.88 -15.02 0.73
CA TYR A 316 17.98 -14.97 -0.73
C TYR A 316 19.34 -14.42 -1.16
N ILE A 317 20.17 -15.29 -1.72
CA ILE A 317 21.42 -14.89 -2.35
C ILE A 317 21.09 -14.19 -3.67
N ALA A 318 21.48 -12.91 -3.77
CA ALA A 318 21.31 -12.13 -4.99
C ALA A 318 22.01 -12.83 -6.17
N ASN A 319 21.34 -12.86 -7.32
CA ASN A 319 21.90 -13.33 -8.58
C ASN A 319 21.67 -12.30 -9.68
N ASP A 320 22.07 -12.61 -10.91
CA ASP A 320 22.01 -11.68 -12.04
C ASP A 320 20.60 -11.18 -12.37
N SER A 321 19.53 -11.79 -11.87
CA SER A 321 18.13 -11.46 -12.22
C SER A 321 17.20 -11.26 -11.02
N PHE A 322 17.67 -11.51 -9.80
CA PHE A 322 16.82 -11.49 -8.62
C PHE A 322 17.59 -11.14 -7.35
N ALA A 323 17.02 -10.24 -6.54
CA ALA A 323 17.44 -9.99 -5.17
C ALA A 323 16.25 -9.63 -4.29
N VAL A 324 16.45 -9.80 -2.98
CA VAL A 324 15.50 -9.40 -1.95
C VAL A 324 16.21 -8.48 -0.96
N THR A 325 15.56 -7.38 -0.63
CA THR A 325 16.05 -6.40 0.35
C THR A 325 14.99 -6.19 1.42
N PHE A 326 15.44 -5.89 2.65
CA PHE A 326 14.56 -5.52 3.75
C PHE A 326 14.75 -4.04 4.06
N GLN A 327 13.66 -3.28 3.96
CA GLN A 327 13.59 -1.88 4.33
C GLN A 327 12.85 -1.75 5.67
N PRO A 328 13.56 -1.44 6.78
CA PRO A 328 12.88 -1.23 8.05
C PRO A 328 12.01 0.03 7.97
N LEU A 329 10.74 -0.09 8.36
CA LEU A 329 9.85 1.05 8.50
C LEU A 329 10.09 1.75 9.84
N LYS A 330 11.08 2.64 9.86
CA LYS A 330 11.44 3.44 11.04
C LYS A 330 10.65 4.74 11.05
N VAL A 331 9.34 4.62 11.24
CA VAL A 331 8.45 5.76 11.34
C VAL A 331 8.23 6.04 12.82
N ASP A 332 8.61 7.24 13.26
CA ASP A 332 8.23 7.72 14.58
C ASP A 332 6.80 8.27 14.50
N ILE A 333 5.82 7.40 14.73
CA ILE A 333 4.39 7.75 14.65
C ILE A 333 4.07 8.93 15.58
N MET A 334 4.77 9.02 16.71
CA MET A 334 4.63 10.09 17.71
C MET A 334 5.02 11.48 17.17
N SER A 335 5.84 11.53 16.12
CA SER A 335 6.34 12.78 15.55
C SER A 335 5.35 13.44 14.58
N PHE A 336 4.32 12.72 14.14
CA PHE A 336 3.33 13.25 13.21
C PHE A 336 2.33 14.13 13.95
N PRO A 337 1.95 15.30 13.39
CA PRO A 337 0.86 16.09 13.95
C PRO A 337 -0.42 15.27 13.88
N ILE A 338 -1.25 15.28 14.93
CA ILE A 338 -2.53 14.54 14.96
C ILE A 338 -3.44 14.92 13.79
N GLN A 339 -3.30 16.14 13.26
CA GLN A 339 -4.02 16.62 12.08
C GLN A 339 -3.63 15.87 10.80
N ALA A 340 -2.42 15.31 10.70
CA ALA A 340 -2.02 14.46 9.58
C ALA A 340 -2.68 13.09 9.60
N ILE A 341 -3.27 12.72 10.74
CA ILE A 341 -4.03 11.48 10.89
C ILE A 341 -5.55 11.78 10.75
N ARG A 342 -5.98 13.07 10.78
CA ARG A 342 -7.40 13.52 10.85
C ARG A 342 -8.07 13.61 9.49
#